data_AF-A0A1H7C0V7-F1
#
_entry.id   AF-A0A1H7C0V7-F1
#
_cell.length_a   1.000
_cell.length_b   1.000
_cell.length_c   1.000
_cell.angle_alpha   90.00
_cell.angle_beta   90.00
_cell.angle_gamma   90.00
#
_symmetry.space_group_name_H-M   'P 1'
#
loop_
_entity.id
_entity.type
_entity.pdbx_description
1 polymer ?
#
loop_
_entity_poly.entity_id
_entity_poly.type
_entity_poly.pdbx_seq_one_letter_code
_entity_poly.pdbx_strand_id
1 'polypeptide(L)'
;MKLLIAVLTLCLLGAPVFADSDGETEAAQHTAEVNAVIETVTELLEEARQTAPTDRSSALRAYLLLREADAVVTRALAAYPEADSLGELEAHPAAQLQDGPIAAAAGHVVSLCDGLPPRDCLFTETERVAAQIVQTSRYVPSRAMPLSDIAEARAKVGQLAEAKRFWSEAERIVVQPESAINRASELQVIAGAQAGAENMAEATRLWSAAERSLTKIKRTEARASALSHIAKTRAAAGQLAEATRFWSEAERIVVQPERRLGRSKRAWALYRIAGSLAQSGQFTEAERIAVQIEGNHQSWALRDIAGSLAEAAKYAEAERIAVQLARTGKHAGDRAKALSLIASEL
;
A
#
# COMPACT_ATOMS: atom_id res chain seq x y z
N MET A 1 -7.87 9.32 -12.15
CA MET A 1 -9.30 8.99 -12.26
C MET A 1 -9.58 8.01 -13.39
N LYS A 2 -8.96 8.15 -14.58
CA LYS A 2 -9.06 7.14 -15.66
C LYS A 2 -8.28 5.83 -15.39
N LEU A 3 -7.12 5.90 -14.74
CA LEU A 3 -6.32 4.73 -14.31
C LEU A 3 -7.00 3.84 -13.24
N LEU A 4 -7.96 4.37 -12.48
CA LEU A 4 -8.73 3.56 -11.52
C LEU A 4 -9.85 2.76 -12.20
N ILE A 5 -10.30 3.20 -13.38
CA ILE A 5 -11.37 2.51 -14.11
C ILE A 5 -10.81 1.21 -14.69
N ALA A 6 -9.61 1.21 -15.29
CA ALA A 6 -8.99 0.01 -15.86
C ALA A 6 -8.68 -1.11 -14.83
N VAL A 7 -8.39 -0.74 -13.58
CA VAL A 7 -8.20 -1.72 -12.49
C VAL A 7 -9.55 -2.23 -11.95
N LEU A 8 -10.59 -1.38 -11.91
CA LEU A 8 -11.93 -1.80 -11.49
C LEU A 8 -12.63 -2.69 -12.52
N THR A 9 -12.43 -2.49 -13.83
CA THR A 9 -12.99 -3.40 -14.85
C THR A 9 -12.40 -4.81 -14.77
N LEU A 10 -11.18 -4.96 -14.23
CA LEU A 10 -10.51 -6.25 -14.12
C LEU A 10 -10.81 -6.99 -12.79
N CYS A 11 -11.18 -6.28 -11.72
CA CYS A 11 -11.54 -6.91 -10.43
C CYS A 11 -12.95 -7.53 -10.42
N LEU A 12 -13.84 -7.14 -11.34
CA LEU A 12 -15.19 -7.71 -11.46
C LEU A 12 -15.22 -9.09 -12.16
N LEU A 13 -14.07 -9.58 -12.66
CA LEU A 13 -13.92 -10.88 -13.33
C LEU A 13 -13.93 -12.10 -12.39
N GLY A 14 -14.34 -11.94 -11.12
CA GLY A 14 -14.19 -12.96 -10.08
C GLY A 14 -15.46 -13.44 -9.38
N ALA A 15 -16.66 -12.97 -9.74
CA ALA A 15 -17.89 -13.40 -9.07
C ALA A 15 -18.62 -14.50 -9.87
N PRO A 16 -18.74 -15.74 -9.35
CA PRO A 16 -19.61 -16.73 -9.97
C PRO A 16 -21.06 -16.40 -9.57
N VAL A 17 -21.86 -15.94 -10.54
CA VAL A 17 -23.31 -15.85 -10.36
C VAL A 17 -23.92 -17.21 -10.69
N PHE A 18 -24.77 -17.70 -9.79
CA PHE A 18 -25.39 -19.03 -9.82
C PHE A 18 -26.14 -19.32 -11.12
N ALA A 19 -25.99 -20.58 -11.56
CA ALA A 19 -26.51 -21.18 -12.78
C ALA A 19 -28.03 -21.05 -12.99
N ASP A 20 -28.42 -20.77 -14.23
CA ASP A 20 -29.29 -21.63 -15.03
C ASP A 20 -29.06 -21.35 -16.53
N SER A 21 -29.34 -22.34 -17.37
CA SER A 21 -29.10 -22.46 -18.83
C SER A 21 -28.76 -21.15 -19.56
N ASP A 22 -27.63 -21.09 -20.29
CA ASP A 22 -27.50 -20.46 -21.62
C ASP A 22 -26.02 -20.38 -22.04
N GLY A 23 -25.53 -21.36 -22.81
CA GLY A 23 -24.21 -21.26 -23.45
C GLY A 23 -24.06 -20.06 -24.40
N GLU A 24 -25.18 -19.45 -24.81
CA GLU A 24 -25.20 -18.19 -25.58
C GLU A 24 -24.90 -16.95 -24.73
N THR A 25 -25.22 -16.95 -23.43
CA THR A 25 -24.93 -15.82 -22.53
C THR A 25 -23.47 -15.76 -22.12
N GLU A 26 -22.84 -16.92 -21.90
CA GLU A 26 -21.43 -17.06 -21.56
C GLU A 26 -20.52 -16.66 -22.74
N ALA A 27 -20.88 -17.06 -23.96
CA ALA A 27 -20.16 -16.65 -25.18
C ALA A 27 -20.29 -15.14 -25.45
N ALA A 28 -21.47 -14.54 -25.22
CA ALA A 28 -21.67 -13.10 -25.34
C ALA A 28 -20.88 -12.32 -24.28
N GLN A 29 -20.78 -12.85 -23.06
CA GLN A 29 -20.00 -12.26 -21.98
C GLN A 29 -18.50 -12.30 -22.26
N HIS A 30 -17.95 -13.45 -22.68
CA HIS A 30 -16.54 -13.55 -23.08
C HIS A 30 -16.20 -12.62 -24.24
N THR A 31 -17.12 -12.46 -25.20
CA THR A 31 -16.95 -11.49 -26.30
C THR A 31 -16.89 -10.05 -25.79
N ALA A 32 -17.73 -9.67 -24.84
CA ALA A 32 -17.71 -8.34 -24.23
C ALA A 32 -16.41 -8.08 -23.44
N GLU A 33 -15.92 -9.08 -22.72
CA GLU A 33 -14.67 -9.01 -21.94
C GLU A 33 -13.45 -8.86 -22.86
N VAL A 34 -13.37 -9.61 -23.97
CA VAL A 34 -12.31 -9.45 -24.98
C VAL A 34 -12.36 -8.07 -25.63
N ASN A 35 -13.55 -7.53 -25.95
CA ASN A 35 -13.68 -6.18 -26.49
C ASN A 35 -13.19 -5.11 -25.52
N ALA A 36 -13.47 -5.24 -24.22
CA ALA A 36 -12.98 -4.32 -23.20
C ALA A 36 -11.44 -4.36 -23.07
N VAL A 37 -10.84 -5.54 -23.22
CA VAL A 37 -9.38 -5.72 -23.29
C VAL A 37 -8.81 -4.99 -24.51
N ILE A 38 -9.40 -5.19 -25.70
CA ILE A 38 -8.95 -4.53 -26.94
C ILE A 38 -9.03 -3.01 -26.81
N GLU A 39 -10.13 -2.48 -26.27
CA GLU A 39 -10.31 -1.04 -26.04
C GLU A 39 -9.21 -0.50 -25.10
N THR A 40 -9.03 -1.14 -23.94
CA THR A 40 -8.02 -0.75 -22.95
C THR A 40 -6.62 -0.72 -23.56
N VAL A 41 -6.26 -1.77 -24.30
CA VAL A 41 -4.93 -1.84 -24.92
C VAL A 41 -4.79 -0.78 -26.01
N THR A 42 -5.82 -0.55 -26.83
CA THR A 42 -5.80 0.48 -27.88
C THR A 42 -5.58 1.87 -27.29
N GLU A 43 -6.23 2.19 -26.16
CA GLU A 43 -6.00 3.45 -25.44
C GLU A 43 -4.55 3.59 -24.95
N LEU A 44 -3.98 2.54 -24.34
CA LEU A 44 -2.60 2.54 -23.86
C LEU A 44 -1.60 2.75 -25.00
N LEU A 45 -1.84 2.14 -26.17
CA LEU A 45 -1.00 2.28 -27.35
C LEU A 45 -1.09 3.68 -27.96
N GLU A 46 -2.29 4.26 -28.02
CA GLU A 46 -2.46 5.63 -28.47
C GLU A 46 -1.79 6.63 -27.52
N GLU A 47 -1.89 6.43 -26.21
CA GLU A 47 -1.17 7.25 -25.23
C GLU A 47 0.35 7.11 -25.39
N ALA A 48 0.85 5.89 -25.61
CA ALA A 48 2.28 5.65 -25.85
C ALA A 48 2.75 6.36 -27.13
N ARG A 49 1.96 6.32 -28.20
CA ARG A 49 2.24 7.01 -29.47
C ARG A 49 2.24 8.53 -29.33
N GLN A 50 1.34 9.07 -28.52
CA GLN A 50 1.25 10.51 -28.24
C GLN A 50 2.36 10.98 -27.30
N THR A 51 2.90 10.09 -26.47
CA THR A 51 4.05 10.37 -25.61
C THR A 51 5.33 10.40 -26.44
N ALA A 52 5.63 11.55 -27.05
CA ALA A 52 6.88 11.77 -27.77
C ALA A 52 8.08 11.64 -26.80
N PRO A 53 8.98 10.64 -26.96
CA PRO A 53 10.05 10.36 -26.01
C PRO A 53 11.23 11.32 -26.22
N THR A 54 11.09 12.58 -25.81
CA THR A 54 12.14 13.60 -25.99
C THR A 54 13.12 13.70 -24.82
N ASP A 55 12.77 13.11 -23.68
CA ASP A 55 13.57 13.09 -22.46
C ASP A 55 13.41 11.76 -21.71
N ARG A 56 14.17 11.58 -20.62
CA ARG A 56 14.15 10.36 -19.81
C ARG A 56 12.75 10.00 -19.30
N SER A 57 11.99 10.99 -18.86
CA SER A 57 10.67 10.76 -18.23
C SER A 57 9.63 10.33 -19.27
N SER A 58 9.58 11.03 -20.39
CA SER A 58 8.70 10.71 -21.52
C SER A 58 9.06 9.36 -22.17
N ALA A 59 10.34 9.03 -22.31
CA ALA A 59 10.78 7.72 -22.81
C ALA A 59 10.40 6.57 -21.87
N LEU A 60 10.61 6.74 -20.56
CA LEU A 60 10.17 5.77 -19.56
C LEU A 60 8.64 5.63 -19.56
N ARG A 61 7.88 6.73 -19.68
CA ARG A 61 6.41 6.68 -19.76
C ARG A 61 5.93 5.90 -20.98
N ALA A 62 6.48 6.17 -22.16
CA ALA A 62 6.15 5.44 -23.38
C ALA A 62 6.47 3.95 -23.25
N TYR A 63 7.66 3.61 -22.72
CA TYR A 63 8.04 2.22 -22.45
C TYR A 63 7.07 1.52 -21.48
N LEU A 64 6.71 2.17 -20.37
CA LEU A 64 5.81 1.60 -19.37
C LEU A 64 4.39 1.39 -19.90
N LEU A 65 3.86 2.30 -20.71
CA LEU A 65 2.54 2.14 -21.36
C LEU A 65 2.50 0.91 -22.27
N LEU A 66 3.57 0.69 -23.05
CA LEU A 66 3.67 -0.50 -23.90
C LEU A 66 3.80 -1.79 -23.08
N ARG A 67 4.53 -1.76 -21.95
CA ARG A 67 4.62 -2.89 -21.02
C ARG A 67 3.30 -3.18 -20.31
N GLU A 68 2.53 -2.14 -19.99
CA GLU A 68 1.21 -2.27 -19.39
C GLU A 68 0.24 -2.92 -20.38
N ALA A 69 0.22 -2.45 -21.64
CA ALA A 69 -0.54 -3.04 -22.73
C ALA A 69 -0.25 -4.54 -22.91
N ASP A 70 1.03 -4.91 -23.01
CA ASP A 70 1.47 -6.32 -23.12
C ASP A 70 1.06 -7.17 -21.90
N ALA A 71 1.13 -6.60 -20.70
CA ALA A 71 0.67 -7.28 -19.48
C ALA A 71 -0.85 -7.47 -19.45
N VAL A 72 -1.64 -6.53 -19.97
CA VAL A 72 -3.09 -6.68 -20.11
C VAL A 72 -3.42 -7.81 -21.08
N VAL A 73 -2.80 -7.82 -22.27
CA VAL A 73 -2.97 -8.88 -23.26
C VAL A 73 -2.59 -10.24 -22.66
N THR A 74 -1.42 -10.34 -22.04
CA THR A 74 -0.93 -11.58 -21.44
C THR A 74 -1.88 -12.14 -20.38
N ARG A 75 -2.43 -11.27 -19.52
CA ARG A 75 -3.43 -11.68 -18.50
C ARG A 75 -4.74 -12.14 -19.15
N ALA A 76 -5.20 -11.43 -20.18
CA ALA A 76 -6.42 -11.81 -20.90
C ALA A 76 -6.27 -13.18 -21.57
N LEU A 77 -5.17 -13.42 -22.28
CA LEU A 77 -4.88 -14.72 -22.91
C LEU A 77 -4.79 -15.86 -21.88
N ALA A 78 -4.26 -15.59 -20.69
CA ALA A 78 -4.20 -16.58 -19.62
C ALA A 78 -5.57 -16.86 -18.96
N ALA A 79 -6.47 -15.87 -18.93
CA ALA A 79 -7.80 -16.01 -18.33
C ALA A 79 -8.79 -16.75 -19.24
N TYR A 80 -8.65 -16.62 -20.57
CA TYR A 80 -9.61 -17.15 -21.54
C TYR A 80 -8.95 -18.07 -22.59
N PRO A 81 -8.34 -19.20 -22.21
CA PRO A 81 -7.58 -20.02 -23.16
C PRO A 81 -8.43 -20.66 -24.29
N GLU A 82 -9.75 -20.74 -24.15
CA GLU A 82 -10.66 -21.44 -25.07
C GLU A 82 -11.69 -20.52 -25.77
N ALA A 83 -11.61 -19.19 -25.62
CA ALA A 83 -12.58 -18.31 -26.27
C ALA A 83 -12.32 -18.22 -27.78
N ASP A 84 -13.33 -18.47 -28.62
CA ASP A 84 -13.22 -18.36 -30.08
C ASP A 84 -12.81 -16.94 -30.54
N SER A 85 -13.07 -15.92 -29.71
CA SER A 85 -12.65 -14.53 -29.90
C SER A 85 -11.17 -14.25 -29.58
N LEU A 86 -10.40 -15.22 -29.06
CA LEU A 86 -8.95 -15.07 -28.88
C LEU A 86 -8.22 -14.83 -30.19
N GLY A 87 -8.72 -15.43 -31.28
CA GLY A 87 -8.14 -15.24 -32.61
C GLY A 87 -8.17 -13.78 -33.06
N GLU A 88 -9.18 -13.00 -32.65
CA GLU A 88 -9.25 -11.57 -32.94
C GLU A 88 -8.26 -10.77 -32.10
N LEU A 89 -8.12 -11.10 -30.81
CA LEU A 89 -7.15 -10.46 -29.92
C LEU A 89 -5.70 -10.74 -30.38
N GLU A 90 -5.36 -12.01 -30.67
CA GLU A 90 -4.05 -12.43 -31.17
C GLU A 90 -3.70 -11.81 -32.53
N ALA A 91 -4.70 -11.67 -33.41
CA ALA A 91 -4.54 -10.99 -34.70
C ALA A 91 -4.47 -9.46 -34.59
N HIS A 92 -4.94 -8.89 -33.47
CA HIS A 92 -4.96 -7.44 -33.27
C HIS A 92 -3.53 -6.89 -33.17
N PRO A 93 -3.23 -5.71 -33.76
CA PRO A 93 -1.93 -5.03 -33.57
C PRO A 93 -1.55 -4.82 -32.09
N ALA A 94 -2.55 -4.82 -31.21
CA ALA A 94 -2.42 -4.78 -29.76
C ALA A 94 -1.72 -6.00 -29.14
N ALA A 95 -1.89 -7.20 -29.71
CA ALA A 95 -1.23 -8.40 -29.23
C ALA A 95 0.16 -8.60 -29.86
N GLN A 96 0.47 -7.87 -30.93
CA GLN A 96 1.76 -7.91 -31.64
C GLN A 96 2.81 -6.96 -31.04
N LEU A 97 2.77 -6.76 -29.71
CA LEU A 97 3.71 -5.90 -28.99
C LEU A 97 5.02 -6.60 -28.64
N GLN A 98 5.05 -7.93 -28.71
CA GLN A 98 6.23 -8.73 -28.43
C GLN A 98 7.32 -8.47 -29.49
N ASP A 99 8.55 -8.31 -29.01
CA ASP A 99 9.82 -8.17 -29.76
C ASP A 99 10.04 -6.94 -30.67
N GLY A 100 9.01 -6.17 -31.04
CA GLY A 100 9.16 -4.97 -31.89
C GLY A 100 9.04 -3.64 -31.13
N PRO A 101 7.82 -3.16 -30.84
CA PRO A 101 7.59 -1.84 -30.24
C PRO A 101 8.21 -1.67 -28.84
N ILE A 102 8.09 -2.70 -27.98
CA ILE A 102 8.66 -2.66 -26.62
C ILE A 102 10.19 -2.61 -26.67
N ALA A 103 10.81 -3.38 -27.57
CA ALA A 103 12.26 -3.40 -27.74
C ALA A 103 12.77 -2.05 -28.29
N ALA A 104 12.06 -1.45 -29.24
CA ALA A 104 12.37 -0.11 -29.75
C ALA A 104 12.25 0.96 -28.66
N ALA A 105 11.18 0.93 -27.86
CA ALA A 105 11.00 1.84 -26.73
C ALA A 105 12.09 1.63 -25.66
N ALA A 106 12.46 0.39 -25.37
CA ALA A 106 13.57 0.08 -24.47
C ALA A 106 14.89 0.64 -24.99
N GLY A 107 15.18 0.52 -26.29
CA GLY A 107 16.35 1.10 -26.94
C GLY A 107 16.37 2.64 -26.84
N HIS A 108 15.20 3.27 -26.95
CA HIS A 108 15.08 4.72 -26.75
C HIS A 108 15.35 5.13 -25.29
N VAL A 109 14.87 4.34 -24.32
CA VAL A 109 15.22 4.57 -22.91
C VAL A 109 16.73 4.45 -22.71
N VAL A 110 17.37 3.41 -23.26
CA VAL A 110 18.82 3.22 -23.19
C VAL A 110 19.59 4.41 -23.76
N SER A 111 19.15 5.00 -24.87
CA SER A 111 19.82 6.15 -25.48
C SER A 111 19.72 7.43 -24.63
N LEU A 112 18.64 7.60 -23.87
CA LEU A 112 18.42 8.78 -23.02
C LEU A 112 18.88 8.59 -21.56
N CYS A 113 19.10 7.34 -21.13
CA CYS A 113 19.47 6.97 -19.76
C CYS A 113 20.92 6.48 -19.64
N ASP A 114 21.88 7.12 -20.32
CA ASP A 114 23.32 6.83 -20.20
C ASP A 114 23.67 5.35 -20.44
N GLY A 115 22.93 4.67 -21.32
CA GLY A 115 23.13 3.25 -21.63
C GLY A 115 22.46 2.28 -20.66
N LEU A 116 21.76 2.77 -19.62
CA LEU A 116 21.07 1.93 -18.65
C LEU A 116 19.79 1.31 -19.25
N PRO A 117 19.52 0.01 -18.99
CA PRO A 117 18.24 -0.58 -19.35
C PRO A 117 17.09 0.07 -18.56
N PRO A 118 15.83 -0.05 -19.03
CA PRO A 118 14.70 0.65 -18.42
C PRO A 118 14.55 0.48 -16.91
N ARG A 119 14.75 -0.73 -16.39
CA ARG A 119 14.70 -1.00 -14.95
C ARG A 119 15.71 -0.17 -14.16
N ASP A 120 16.96 -0.12 -14.62
CA ASP A 120 18.02 0.57 -13.90
C ASP A 120 17.91 2.10 -14.09
N CYS A 121 17.34 2.55 -15.22
CA CYS A 121 16.96 3.95 -15.39
C CYS A 121 15.83 4.36 -14.42
N LEU A 122 14.81 3.52 -14.22
CA LEU A 122 13.74 3.77 -13.24
C LEU A 122 14.30 3.89 -11.81
N PHE A 123 15.23 3.02 -11.42
CA PHE A 123 15.89 3.15 -10.12
C PHE A 123 16.67 4.45 -10.00
N THR A 124 17.44 4.82 -11.03
CA THR A 124 18.21 6.08 -11.04
C THR A 124 17.30 7.30 -10.89
N GLU A 125 16.15 7.31 -11.56
CA GLU A 125 15.19 8.41 -11.43
C GLU A 125 14.53 8.43 -10.05
N THR A 126 14.19 7.25 -9.51
CA THR A 126 13.62 7.13 -8.15
C THR A 126 14.62 7.63 -7.11
N GLU A 127 15.91 7.32 -7.27
CA GLU A 127 17.00 7.80 -6.42
C GLU A 127 17.17 9.31 -6.48
N ARG A 128 17.05 9.90 -7.68
CA ARG A 128 17.07 11.36 -7.86
C ARG A 128 15.95 12.03 -7.08
N VAL A 129 14.74 11.49 -7.18
CA VAL A 129 13.56 11.99 -6.43
C VAL A 129 13.76 11.80 -4.92
N ALA A 130 14.24 10.63 -4.49
CA ALA A 130 14.52 10.36 -3.09
C ALA A 130 15.57 11.32 -2.51
N ALA A 131 16.67 11.58 -3.25
CA ALA A 131 17.68 12.54 -2.84
C ALA A 131 17.10 13.95 -2.67
N GLN A 132 16.23 14.39 -3.59
CA GLN A 132 15.54 15.68 -3.49
C GLN A 132 14.63 15.74 -2.26
N ILE A 133 13.87 14.68 -1.96
CA ILE A 133 13.01 14.60 -0.77
C ILE A 133 13.88 14.66 0.50
N VAL A 134 14.97 13.89 0.55
CA VAL A 134 15.90 13.85 1.69
C VAL A 134 16.55 15.21 1.95
N GLN A 135 16.80 16.01 0.91
CA GLN A 135 17.39 17.34 1.01
C GLN A 135 16.37 18.42 1.39
N THR A 136 15.15 18.35 0.86
CA THR A 136 14.15 19.42 0.99
C THR A 136 13.17 19.21 2.15
N SER A 137 12.99 17.97 2.60
CA SER A 137 12.03 17.66 3.66
C SER A 137 12.48 18.23 5.00
N ARG A 138 11.66 19.16 5.53
CA ARG A 138 11.77 19.62 6.93
C ARG A 138 11.22 18.59 7.93
N TYR A 139 10.53 17.57 7.45
CA TYR A 139 9.92 16.53 8.29
C TYR A 139 10.75 15.24 8.20
N VAL A 140 11.23 14.81 9.37
CA VAL A 140 12.24 13.76 9.51
C VAL A 140 11.72 12.34 9.18
N PRO A 141 10.49 11.93 9.61
CA PRO A 141 9.89 10.63 9.24
C PRO A 141 9.80 10.31 7.73
N SER A 142 10.05 11.30 6.88
CA SER A 142 9.98 11.22 5.42
C SER A 142 11.35 11.02 4.76
N ARG A 143 12.44 10.95 5.52
CA ARG A 143 13.80 10.89 4.94
C ARG A 143 14.30 9.46 4.75
N ALA A 144 14.10 8.56 5.72
CA ALA A 144 14.45 7.15 5.53
C ALA A 144 13.47 6.42 4.61
N MET A 145 12.20 6.85 4.53
CA MET A 145 11.16 6.13 3.78
C MET A 145 11.51 5.96 2.29
N PRO A 146 11.82 7.01 1.51
CA PRO A 146 12.16 6.83 0.09
C PRO A 146 13.36 5.92 -0.13
N LEU A 147 14.40 6.02 0.72
CA LEU A 147 15.58 5.16 0.63
C LEU A 147 15.27 3.70 1.00
N SER A 148 14.38 3.49 1.97
CA SER A 148 13.95 2.16 2.41
C SER A 148 13.09 1.47 1.35
N ASP A 149 12.20 2.21 0.69
CA ASP A 149 11.34 1.71 -0.39
C ASP A 149 12.18 1.33 -1.62
N ILE A 150 13.15 2.17 -2.01
CA ILE A 150 14.12 1.85 -3.07
C ILE A 150 14.91 0.58 -2.70
N ALA A 151 15.38 0.48 -1.47
CA ALA A 151 16.15 -0.67 -1.01
C ALA A 151 15.32 -1.97 -1.06
N GLU A 152 14.07 -1.93 -0.60
CA GLU A 152 13.15 -3.07 -0.67
C GLU A 152 12.90 -3.49 -2.12
N ALA A 153 12.61 -2.53 -3.01
CA ALA A 153 12.39 -2.80 -4.43
C ALA A 153 13.63 -3.41 -5.11
N ARG A 154 14.83 -2.89 -4.79
CA ARG A 154 16.11 -3.44 -5.28
C ARG A 154 16.35 -4.85 -4.74
N ALA A 155 16.03 -5.12 -3.47
CA ALA A 155 16.18 -6.45 -2.90
C ALA A 155 15.25 -7.48 -3.57
N LYS A 156 13.99 -7.11 -3.83
CA LYS A 156 13.00 -7.95 -4.54
C LYS A 156 13.43 -8.36 -5.95
N VAL A 157 14.26 -7.56 -6.62
CA VAL A 157 14.84 -7.89 -7.94
C VAL A 157 16.25 -8.47 -7.86
N GLY A 158 16.71 -8.87 -6.67
CA GLY A 158 18.02 -9.53 -6.45
C GLY A 158 19.21 -8.57 -6.39
N GLN A 159 19.01 -7.25 -6.43
CA GLN A 159 20.09 -6.24 -6.32
C GLN A 159 20.46 -5.98 -4.85
N LEU A 160 20.84 -7.04 -4.13
CA LEU A 160 21.06 -7.02 -2.68
C LEU A 160 22.18 -6.06 -2.23
N ALA A 161 23.22 -5.88 -3.04
CA ALA A 161 24.33 -4.98 -2.72
C ALA A 161 23.87 -3.51 -2.68
N GLU A 162 23.09 -3.09 -3.68
CA GLU A 162 22.52 -1.74 -3.72
C GLU A 162 21.46 -1.57 -2.64
N ALA A 163 20.58 -2.56 -2.42
CA ALA A 163 19.63 -2.53 -1.31
C ALA A 163 20.32 -2.28 0.04
N LYS A 164 21.42 -3.01 0.33
CA LYS A 164 22.23 -2.83 1.53
C LYS A 164 22.84 -1.43 1.63
N ARG A 165 23.30 -0.86 0.52
CA ARG A 165 23.81 0.51 0.47
C ARG A 165 22.71 1.51 0.88
N PHE A 166 21.52 1.40 0.31
CA PHE A 166 20.39 2.30 0.59
C PHE A 166 19.89 2.19 2.03
N TRP A 167 19.75 0.98 2.59
CA TRP A 167 19.40 0.82 4.00
C TRP A 167 20.47 1.41 4.93
N SER A 168 21.75 1.22 4.60
CA SER A 168 22.85 1.82 5.37
C SER A 168 22.79 3.35 5.33
N GLU A 169 22.44 3.93 4.19
CA GLU A 169 22.25 5.37 4.06
C GLU A 169 21.05 5.87 4.85
N ALA A 170 19.91 5.18 4.78
CA ALA A 170 18.72 5.46 5.58
C ALA A 170 19.05 5.44 7.08
N GLU A 171 19.76 4.41 7.57
CA GLU A 171 20.18 4.34 8.97
C GLU A 171 21.14 5.45 9.38
N ARG A 172 22.04 5.91 8.51
CA ARG A 172 22.95 7.03 8.82
C ARG A 172 22.17 8.33 9.07
N ILE A 173 21.07 8.55 8.35
CA ILE A 173 20.22 9.74 8.55
C ILE A 173 19.65 9.76 9.97
N VAL A 174 19.27 8.59 10.50
CA VAL A 174 18.68 8.42 11.84
C VAL A 174 19.64 8.79 12.99
N VAL A 175 20.95 8.80 12.75
CA VAL A 175 21.97 8.91 13.81
C VAL A 175 22.17 10.36 14.33
N GLN A 176 21.75 11.40 13.60
CA GLN A 176 22.12 12.79 13.92
C GLN A 176 20.93 13.73 14.20
N PRO A 177 21.11 14.64 15.19
CA PRO A 177 20.30 14.68 16.39
C PRO A 177 18.79 14.64 16.12
N GLU A 178 18.21 13.45 16.27
CA GLU A 178 16.77 13.23 16.18
C GLU A 178 16.13 13.04 17.56
N SER A 179 14.89 13.52 17.70
CA SER A 179 14.07 13.18 18.87
C SER A 179 13.88 11.66 18.96
N ALA A 180 13.71 11.13 20.17
CA ALA A 180 13.48 9.71 20.39
C ALA A 180 12.27 9.14 19.63
N ILE A 181 11.25 9.98 19.38
CA ILE A 181 10.07 9.65 18.59
C ILE A 181 10.45 9.47 17.12
N ASN A 182 11.18 10.43 16.56
CA ASN A 182 11.62 10.39 15.15
C ASN A 182 12.51 9.18 14.91
N ARG A 183 13.50 8.96 15.79
CA ARG A 183 14.39 7.80 15.71
C ARG A 183 13.63 6.48 15.69
N ALA A 184 12.63 6.32 16.56
CA ALA A 184 11.82 5.10 16.57
C ALA A 184 10.96 4.96 15.29
N SER A 185 10.44 6.07 14.77
CA SER A 185 9.65 6.11 13.54
C SER A 185 10.48 5.74 12.31
N GLU A 186 11.68 6.28 12.17
CA GLU A 186 12.57 5.97 11.04
C GLU A 186 13.03 4.52 11.10
N LEU A 187 13.49 4.04 12.26
CA LEU A 187 13.97 2.66 12.41
C LEU A 187 12.90 1.62 12.09
N GLN A 188 11.64 1.86 12.45
CA GLN A 188 10.56 0.91 12.13
C GLN A 188 10.16 0.94 10.65
N VAL A 189 10.37 2.06 9.94
CA VAL A 189 10.19 2.10 8.47
C VAL A 189 11.26 1.22 7.80
N ILE A 190 12.53 1.42 8.17
CA ILE A 190 13.65 0.63 7.64
C ILE A 190 13.44 -0.85 7.97
N ALA A 191 12.99 -1.17 9.20
CA ALA A 191 12.69 -2.54 9.60
C ALA A 191 11.56 -3.18 8.77
N GLY A 192 10.50 -2.44 8.47
CA GLY A 192 9.41 -2.91 7.60
C GLY A 192 9.91 -3.25 6.19
N ALA A 193 10.71 -2.36 5.60
CA ALA A 193 11.31 -2.57 4.29
C ALA A 193 12.26 -3.79 4.25
N GLN A 194 13.07 -3.97 5.30
CA GLN A 194 13.92 -5.15 5.47
C GLN A 194 13.09 -6.43 5.56
N ALA A 195 11.97 -6.41 6.29
CA ALA A 195 11.07 -7.55 6.38
C ALA A 195 10.38 -7.86 5.05
N GLY A 196 9.94 -6.83 4.31
CA GLY A 196 9.38 -6.97 2.95
C GLY A 196 10.38 -7.50 1.92
N ALA A 197 11.67 -7.36 2.20
CA ALA A 197 12.78 -7.96 1.46
C ALA A 197 13.26 -9.30 2.06
N GLU A 198 12.46 -9.95 2.90
CA GLU A 198 12.75 -11.23 3.56
C GLU A 198 13.97 -11.22 4.51
N ASN A 199 14.51 -10.05 4.85
CA ASN A 199 15.62 -9.89 5.78
C ASN A 199 15.15 -9.73 7.23
N MET A 200 14.50 -10.78 7.76
CA MET A 200 13.87 -10.77 9.10
C MET A 200 14.85 -10.57 10.26
N ALA A 201 16.10 -11.03 10.12
CA ALA A 201 17.12 -10.85 11.14
C ALA A 201 17.43 -9.35 11.35
N GLU A 202 17.59 -8.63 10.24
CA GLU A 202 17.89 -7.20 10.25
C GLU A 202 16.66 -6.37 10.67
N ALA A 203 15.48 -6.73 10.17
CA ALA A 203 14.21 -6.14 10.61
C ALA A 203 14.04 -6.22 12.14
N THR A 204 14.33 -7.39 12.72
CA THR A 204 14.24 -7.62 14.17
C THR A 204 15.26 -6.79 14.95
N ARG A 205 16.50 -6.67 14.45
CA ARG A 205 17.53 -5.80 15.04
C ARG A 205 17.07 -4.33 15.09
N LEU A 206 16.50 -3.85 13.99
CA LEU A 206 16.03 -2.48 13.83
C LEU A 206 14.81 -2.18 14.69
N TRP A 207 13.79 -3.06 14.74
CA TRP A 207 12.66 -2.89 15.66
C TRP A 207 13.11 -2.88 17.12
N SER A 208 14.10 -3.70 17.49
CA SER A 208 14.68 -3.67 18.83
C SER A 208 15.37 -2.34 19.12
N ALA A 209 16.04 -1.75 18.13
CA ALA A 209 16.62 -0.41 18.25
C ALA A 209 15.55 0.70 18.34
N ALA A 210 14.44 0.55 17.63
CA ALA A 210 13.28 1.43 17.71
C ALA A 210 12.67 1.37 19.13
N GLU A 211 12.42 0.17 19.66
CA GLU A 211 11.91 -0.06 21.02
C GLU A 211 12.81 0.57 22.09
N ARG A 212 14.14 0.39 21.99
CA ARG A 212 15.09 1.06 22.90
C ARG A 212 14.95 2.58 22.87
N SER A 213 14.64 3.16 21.72
CA SER A 213 14.43 4.61 21.59
C SER A 213 13.16 5.06 22.30
N LEU A 214 12.12 4.22 22.34
CA LEU A 214 10.86 4.52 23.02
C LEU A 214 11.00 4.76 24.52
N THR A 215 12.01 4.15 25.15
CA THR A 215 12.29 4.33 26.60
C THR A 215 12.61 5.79 26.95
N LYS A 216 13.11 6.57 25.99
CA LYS A 216 13.47 7.99 26.15
C LYS A 216 12.27 8.92 25.92
N ILE A 217 11.14 8.40 25.46
CA ILE A 217 9.91 9.20 25.23
C ILE A 217 9.18 9.40 26.55
N LYS A 218 9.19 10.64 27.06
CA LYS A 218 8.54 11.01 28.31
C LYS A 218 7.01 11.10 28.22
N ARG A 219 6.49 11.49 27.04
CA ARG A 219 5.04 11.66 26.81
C ARG A 219 4.39 10.30 26.58
N THR A 220 3.54 9.87 27.52
CA THR A 220 2.87 8.57 27.50
C THR A 220 2.11 8.33 26.20
N GLU A 221 1.32 9.31 25.75
CA GLU A 221 0.52 9.21 24.53
C GLU A 221 1.39 9.04 23.29
N ALA A 222 2.56 9.70 23.25
CA ALA A 222 3.49 9.59 22.14
C ALA A 222 4.20 8.23 22.16
N ARG A 223 4.59 7.75 23.35
CA ARG A 223 5.18 6.42 23.51
C ARG A 223 4.20 5.31 23.10
N ALA A 224 2.94 5.41 23.50
CA ALA A 224 1.90 4.45 23.13
C ALA A 224 1.65 4.43 21.62
N SER A 225 1.53 5.61 21.00
CA SER A 225 1.40 5.69 19.53
C SER A 225 2.61 5.05 18.83
N ALA A 226 3.82 5.29 19.30
CA ALA A 226 5.01 4.73 18.70
C ALA A 226 5.12 3.20 18.89
N LEU A 227 4.76 2.67 20.08
CA LEU A 227 4.60 1.22 20.29
C LEU A 227 3.60 0.62 19.28
N SER A 228 2.45 1.27 19.08
CA SER A 228 1.41 0.79 18.14
C SER A 228 1.87 0.81 16.68
N HIS A 229 2.79 1.69 16.29
CA HIS A 229 3.35 1.71 14.93
C HIS A 229 4.34 0.57 14.72
N ILE A 230 5.21 0.31 15.70
CA ILE A 230 6.11 -0.87 15.67
C ILE A 230 5.28 -2.15 15.61
N ALA A 231 4.20 -2.24 16.38
CA ALA A 231 3.30 -3.38 16.33
C ALA A 231 2.71 -3.58 14.92
N LYS A 232 2.24 -2.51 14.28
CA LYS A 232 1.69 -2.55 12.92
C LYS A 232 2.68 -3.11 11.91
N THR A 233 3.92 -2.60 11.90
CA THR A 233 4.94 -3.06 10.95
C THR A 233 5.38 -4.49 11.22
N ARG A 234 5.46 -4.89 12.49
CA ARG A 234 5.70 -6.30 12.85
C ARG A 234 4.56 -7.23 12.42
N ALA A 235 3.30 -6.80 12.57
CA ALA A 235 2.15 -7.59 12.14
C ALA A 235 2.11 -7.78 10.62
N ALA A 236 2.37 -6.71 9.85
CA ALA A 236 2.51 -6.79 8.39
C ALA A 236 3.63 -7.75 7.95
N ALA A 237 4.69 -7.88 8.76
CA ALA A 237 5.78 -8.83 8.58
C ALA A 237 5.51 -10.24 9.15
N GLY A 238 4.28 -10.55 9.59
CA GLY A 238 3.90 -11.86 10.15
C GLY A 238 4.31 -12.09 11.61
N GLN A 239 4.92 -11.13 12.29
CA GLN A 239 5.30 -11.24 13.71
C GLN A 239 4.14 -10.90 14.67
N LEU A 240 3.01 -11.61 14.55
CA LEU A 240 1.78 -11.31 15.29
C LEU A 240 1.93 -11.40 16.81
N ALA A 241 2.71 -12.36 17.31
CA ALA A 241 2.94 -12.51 18.76
C ALA A 241 3.65 -11.27 19.35
N GLU A 242 4.70 -10.78 18.68
CA GLU A 242 5.38 -9.56 19.09
C GLU A 242 4.46 -8.34 18.91
N ALA A 243 3.77 -8.21 17.78
CA ALA A 243 2.83 -7.11 17.56
C ALA A 243 1.78 -7.01 18.70
N THR A 244 1.22 -8.16 19.10
CA THR A 244 0.28 -8.27 20.22
C THR A 244 0.90 -7.80 21.54
N ARG A 245 2.14 -8.18 21.83
CA ARG A 245 2.89 -7.69 23.00
C ARG A 245 3.00 -6.16 22.99
N PHE A 246 3.34 -5.57 21.85
CA PHE A 246 3.49 -4.12 21.71
C PHE A 246 2.16 -3.35 21.86
N TRP A 247 1.07 -3.82 21.24
CA TRP A 247 -0.26 -3.22 21.44
C TRP A 247 -0.73 -3.32 22.90
N SER A 248 -0.52 -4.47 23.52
CA SER A 248 -0.87 -4.70 24.94
C SER A 248 -0.07 -3.75 25.85
N GLU A 249 1.23 -3.56 25.59
CA GLU A 249 2.02 -2.57 26.33
C GLU A 249 1.51 -1.14 26.10
N ALA A 250 1.20 -0.79 24.84
CA ALA A 250 0.70 0.53 24.47
C ALA A 250 -0.62 0.87 25.19
N GLU A 251 -1.57 -0.06 25.23
CA GLU A 251 -2.82 0.11 25.97
C GLU A 251 -2.53 0.22 27.46
N ARG A 252 -1.75 -0.71 28.04
CA ARG A 252 -1.43 -0.76 29.47
C ARG A 252 -0.85 0.56 29.98
N ILE A 253 0.04 1.22 29.23
CA ILE A 253 0.62 2.51 29.66
C ILE A 253 -0.37 3.68 29.57
N VAL A 254 -1.38 3.58 28.70
CA VAL A 254 -2.42 4.61 28.50
C VAL A 254 -3.54 4.47 29.52
N VAL A 255 -3.91 3.23 29.88
CA VAL A 255 -5.03 2.97 30.78
C VAL A 255 -4.68 3.02 32.27
N GLN A 256 -3.38 2.98 32.61
CA GLN A 256 -2.86 3.04 33.98
C GLN A 256 -3.41 4.22 34.80
N PRO A 257 -4.07 3.97 35.95
CA PRO A 257 -4.70 5.01 36.78
C PRO A 257 -3.74 6.08 37.31
N GLU A 258 -2.49 5.72 37.63
CA GLU A 258 -1.48 6.61 38.21
C GLU A 258 -0.94 7.62 37.19
N ARG A 259 -1.12 7.32 35.90
CA ARG A 259 -0.79 8.23 34.81
C ARG A 259 -1.95 9.21 34.67
N ARG A 260 -1.82 10.41 35.25
CA ARG A 260 -2.76 11.53 35.04
C ARG A 260 -2.71 12.03 33.58
N LEU A 261 -3.17 11.22 32.64
CA LEU A 261 -3.32 11.57 31.24
C LEU A 261 -4.67 12.25 31.06
N GLY A 262 -4.69 13.45 30.49
CA GLY A 262 -5.94 14.14 30.19
C GLY A 262 -6.82 13.30 29.24
N ARG A 263 -8.15 13.33 29.45
CA ARG A 263 -9.12 12.50 28.70
C ARG A 263 -8.90 12.51 27.19
N SER A 264 -8.69 13.68 26.60
CA SER A 264 -8.44 13.80 25.15
C SER A 264 -7.14 13.11 24.70
N LYS A 265 -6.05 13.19 25.47
CA LYS A 265 -4.79 12.50 25.13
C LYS A 265 -4.92 10.98 25.25
N ARG A 266 -5.68 10.51 26.25
CA ARG A 266 -6.01 9.08 26.42
C ARG A 266 -6.82 8.58 25.25
N ALA A 267 -7.90 9.28 24.91
CA ALA A 267 -8.77 8.95 23.78
C ALA A 267 -8.00 8.94 22.45
N TRP A 268 -7.13 9.92 22.21
CA TRP A 268 -6.27 9.93 21.02
C TRP A 268 -5.32 8.73 20.97
N ALA A 269 -4.66 8.39 22.08
CA ALA A 269 -3.74 7.26 22.11
C ALA A 269 -4.46 5.92 21.87
N LEU A 270 -5.62 5.70 22.50
CA LEU A 270 -6.45 4.52 22.28
C LEU A 270 -6.96 4.44 20.83
N TYR A 271 -7.35 5.57 20.22
CA TYR A 271 -7.71 5.65 18.80
C TYR A 271 -6.56 5.18 17.89
N ARG A 272 -5.32 5.61 18.16
CA ARG A 272 -4.14 5.18 17.39
C ARG A 272 -3.87 3.68 17.54
N ILE A 273 -4.07 3.12 18.73
CA ILE A 273 -3.91 1.68 18.99
C ILE A 273 -4.99 0.89 18.24
N ALA A 274 -6.27 1.27 18.37
CA ALA A 274 -7.38 0.62 17.69
C ALA A 274 -7.24 0.67 16.15
N GLY A 275 -6.88 1.82 15.60
CA GLY A 275 -6.64 1.94 14.15
C GLY A 275 -5.47 1.09 13.66
N SER A 276 -4.40 0.99 14.45
CA SER A 276 -3.25 0.12 14.13
C SER A 276 -3.62 -1.38 14.13
N LEU A 277 -4.43 -1.81 15.11
CA LEU A 277 -4.98 -3.17 15.17
C LEU A 277 -5.88 -3.46 13.96
N ALA A 278 -6.80 -2.56 13.63
CA ALA A 278 -7.73 -2.71 12.51
C ALA A 278 -7.01 -2.84 11.17
N GLN A 279 -6.03 -1.97 10.90
CA GLN A 279 -5.18 -2.03 9.71
C GLN A 279 -4.34 -3.32 9.63
N SER A 280 -4.18 -4.03 10.74
CA SER A 280 -3.47 -5.31 10.82
C SER A 280 -4.42 -6.52 10.87
N GLY A 281 -5.71 -6.31 10.58
CA GLY A 281 -6.74 -7.36 10.60
C GLY A 281 -7.18 -7.82 11.99
N GLN A 282 -6.71 -7.19 13.06
CA GLN A 282 -7.04 -7.53 14.45
C GLN A 282 -8.35 -6.84 14.89
N PHE A 283 -9.43 -7.08 14.15
CA PHE A 283 -10.68 -6.32 14.27
C PHE A 283 -11.38 -6.45 15.62
N THR A 284 -11.44 -7.67 16.18
CA THR A 284 -12.08 -7.90 17.49
C THR A 284 -11.40 -7.10 18.59
N GLU A 285 -10.07 -7.06 18.58
CA GLU A 285 -9.29 -6.31 19.56
C GLU A 285 -9.36 -4.80 19.32
N ALA A 286 -9.37 -4.38 18.05
CA ALA A 286 -9.60 -2.98 17.68
C ALA A 286 -10.94 -2.46 18.21
N GLU A 287 -12.02 -3.23 18.05
CA GLU A 287 -13.35 -2.89 18.57
C GLU A 287 -13.36 -2.85 20.11
N ARG A 288 -12.73 -3.81 20.78
CA ARG A 288 -12.59 -3.83 22.26
C ARG A 288 -11.89 -2.58 22.79
N ILE A 289 -10.90 -2.05 22.08
CA ILE A 289 -10.26 -0.80 22.45
C ILE A 289 -11.14 0.40 22.10
N ALA A 290 -11.80 0.39 20.93
CA ALA A 290 -12.67 1.48 20.50
C ALA A 290 -13.82 1.78 21.48
N VAL A 291 -14.41 0.75 22.10
CA VAL A 291 -15.48 0.94 23.09
C VAL A 291 -15.01 1.67 24.37
N GLN A 292 -13.70 1.69 24.66
CA GLN A 292 -13.12 2.40 25.80
C GLN A 292 -12.81 3.88 25.51
N ILE A 293 -12.93 4.30 24.24
CA ILE A 293 -12.62 5.66 23.81
C ILE A 293 -13.79 6.57 24.15
N GLU A 294 -13.49 7.77 24.66
CA GLU A 294 -14.51 8.77 24.98
C GLU A 294 -14.66 9.82 23.87
N GLY A 295 -15.90 10.26 23.65
CA GLY A 295 -16.23 11.37 22.76
C GLY A 295 -15.97 11.09 21.28
N ASN A 296 -15.65 12.13 20.50
CA ASN A 296 -15.56 12.03 19.04
C ASN A 296 -14.49 11.05 18.55
N HIS A 297 -13.44 10.80 19.33
CA HIS A 297 -12.39 9.85 18.96
C HIS A 297 -12.91 8.41 18.87
N GLN A 298 -13.97 8.06 19.61
CA GLN A 298 -14.60 6.74 19.52
C GLN A 298 -15.25 6.55 18.15
N SER A 299 -15.99 7.56 17.70
CA SER A 299 -16.66 7.53 16.41
C SER A 299 -15.66 7.47 15.25
N TRP A 300 -14.53 8.18 15.37
CA TRP A 300 -13.44 8.06 14.40
C TRP A 300 -12.82 6.66 14.40
N ALA A 301 -12.60 6.05 15.57
CA ALA A 301 -12.07 4.69 15.66
C ALA A 301 -13.01 3.68 15.00
N LEU A 302 -14.30 3.72 15.33
CA LEU A 302 -15.30 2.79 14.78
C LEU A 302 -15.48 2.98 13.27
N ARG A 303 -15.45 4.23 12.77
CA ARG A 303 -15.46 4.52 11.33
C ARG A 303 -14.24 3.90 10.63
N ASP A 304 -13.04 4.10 11.18
CA ASP A 304 -11.81 3.59 10.59
C ASP A 304 -11.78 2.04 10.63
N ILE A 305 -12.28 1.42 11.72
CA ILE A 305 -12.43 -0.04 11.82
C ILE A 305 -13.41 -0.57 10.76
N ALA A 306 -14.55 0.09 10.55
CA ALA A 306 -15.51 -0.29 9.50
C ALA A 306 -14.88 -0.20 8.11
N GLY A 307 -14.08 0.84 7.85
CA GLY A 307 -13.31 0.97 6.62
C GLY A 307 -12.33 -0.19 6.42
N SER A 308 -11.49 -0.49 7.42
CA SER A 308 -10.55 -1.61 7.33
C SER A 308 -11.23 -2.99 7.25
N LEU A 309 -12.43 -3.16 7.81
CA LEU A 309 -13.24 -4.36 7.60
C LEU A 309 -13.73 -4.48 6.15
N ALA A 310 -14.15 -3.36 5.54
CA ALA A 310 -14.55 -3.33 4.14
C ALA A 310 -13.39 -3.62 3.19
N GLU A 311 -12.22 -3.02 3.43
CA GLU A 311 -10.97 -3.32 2.70
C GLU A 311 -10.59 -4.81 2.78
N ALA A 312 -10.99 -5.49 3.87
CA ALA A 312 -10.80 -6.93 4.07
C ALA A 312 -12.00 -7.78 3.60
N ALA A 313 -12.93 -7.22 2.83
CA ALA A 313 -14.16 -7.84 2.34
C ALA A 313 -15.10 -8.41 3.43
N LYS A 314 -15.00 -7.91 4.67
CA LYS A 314 -15.85 -8.29 5.81
C LYS A 314 -17.07 -7.37 5.94
N TYR A 315 -17.84 -7.25 4.86
CA TYR A 315 -18.90 -6.24 4.72
C TYR A 315 -19.98 -6.31 5.80
N ALA A 316 -20.41 -7.50 6.22
CA ALA A 316 -21.43 -7.66 7.26
C ALA A 316 -20.95 -7.14 8.63
N GLU A 317 -19.69 -7.37 8.98
CA GLU A 317 -19.09 -6.83 10.21
C GLU A 317 -18.90 -5.31 10.10
N ALA A 318 -18.48 -4.82 8.93
CA ALA A 318 -18.33 -3.39 8.66
C ALA A 318 -19.65 -2.64 8.80
N GLU A 319 -20.74 -3.17 8.22
CA GLU A 319 -22.08 -2.61 8.32
C GLU A 319 -22.56 -2.57 9.77
N ARG A 320 -22.37 -3.67 10.51
CA ARG A 320 -22.73 -3.74 11.95
C ARG A 320 -22.09 -2.60 12.74
N ILE A 321 -20.80 -2.34 12.54
CA ILE A 321 -20.08 -1.25 13.22
C ILE A 321 -20.58 0.12 12.73
N ALA A 322 -20.81 0.28 11.42
CA ALA A 322 -21.35 1.53 10.87
C ALA A 322 -22.75 1.88 11.44
N VAL A 323 -23.59 0.87 11.71
CA VAL A 323 -24.90 1.06 12.36
C VAL A 323 -24.76 1.52 13.82
N GLN A 324 -23.75 1.03 14.55
CA GLN A 324 -23.51 1.44 15.94
C GLN A 324 -23.21 2.94 16.08
N LEU A 325 -22.55 3.56 15.08
CA LEU A 325 -22.23 4.99 15.04
C LEU A 325 -23.48 5.91 15.09
N ALA A 326 -24.66 5.42 14.71
CA ALA A 326 -25.89 6.21 14.69
C ALA A 326 -26.66 6.26 16.01
N ARG A 327 -26.37 5.39 16.98
CA ARG A 327 -27.12 5.35 18.26
C ARG A 327 -27.02 6.64 19.07
N THR A 328 -26.04 7.49 18.76
CA THR A 328 -25.73 8.69 19.54
C THR A 328 -26.14 10.01 18.86
N GLY A 329 -26.75 10.00 17.66
CA GLY A 329 -27.25 11.19 16.91
C GLY A 329 -26.21 12.22 16.45
N LYS A 330 -25.20 12.49 17.29
CA LYS A 330 -24.09 13.43 17.10
C LYS A 330 -23.05 12.99 16.05
N HIS A 331 -23.11 11.73 15.59
CA HIS A 331 -22.09 11.09 14.75
C HIS A 331 -22.64 10.58 13.40
N ALA A 332 -23.77 11.12 12.94
CA ALA A 332 -24.37 10.76 11.66
C ALA A 332 -23.39 10.92 10.46
N GLY A 333 -22.52 11.93 10.49
CA GLY A 333 -21.49 12.13 9.48
C GLY A 333 -20.42 11.02 9.46
N ASP A 334 -20.02 10.52 10.64
CA ASP A 334 -19.06 9.40 10.73
C ASP A 334 -19.69 8.10 10.20
N ARG A 335 -20.99 7.87 10.47
CA ARG A 335 -21.73 6.76 9.88
C ARG A 335 -21.80 6.87 8.36
N ALA A 336 -22.18 8.03 7.83
CA ALA A 336 -22.25 8.24 6.39
C ALA A 336 -20.89 7.94 5.74
N LYS A 337 -19.80 8.42 6.34
CA LYS A 337 -18.44 8.14 5.85
C LYS A 337 -18.10 6.65 5.93
N ALA A 338 -18.44 5.95 7.01
CA ALA A 338 -18.23 4.51 7.12
C ALA A 338 -18.99 3.72 6.04
N LEU A 339 -20.26 4.07 5.80
CA LEU A 339 -21.06 3.45 4.74
C LEU A 339 -20.50 3.76 3.35
N SER A 340 -19.99 4.97 3.11
CA SER A 340 -19.31 5.30 1.86
C SER A 340 -18.00 4.53 1.65
N LEU A 341 -17.25 4.26 2.72
CA LEU A 341 -16.06 3.38 2.65
C LEU A 341 -16.48 1.94 2.33
N ILE A 342 -17.55 1.44 2.94
CA ILE A 342 -18.05 0.10 2.60
C ILE A 342 -18.47 0.05 1.13
N ALA A 343 -19.22 1.05 0.66
CA ALA A 343 -19.69 1.10 -0.71
C ALA A 343 -18.58 1.28 -1.76
N SER A 344 -17.40 1.81 -1.40
CA SER A 344 -16.28 1.90 -2.34
C SER A 344 -15.54 0.59 -2.56
N GLU A 345 -15.74 -0.38 -1.66
CA GLU A 345 -15.10 -1.70 -1.71
C GLU A 345 -16.05 -2.81 -2.20
N LEU A 346 -17.28 -2.48 -2.63
CA LEU A 346 -18.25 -3.41 -3.24
C LEU A 346 -18.12 -3.42 -4.77
#